data_AF-A0A672PRQ3-F1
#
_entry.id   AF-A0A672PRQ3-F1
#
_cell.length_a   1.000
_cell.length_b   1.000
_cell.length_c   1.000
_cell.angle_alpha   90.00
_cell.angle_beta   90.00
_cell.angle_gamma   90.00
#
_symmetry.space_group_name_H-M   'P 1'
#
loop_
_entity.id
_entity.type
_entity.pdbx_description
1 polymer ?
#
loop_
_entity_poly.entity_id
_entity_poly.type
_entity_poly.pdbx_seq_one_letter_code
_entity_poly.pdbx_strand_id
1 'polypeptide(L)' 'FGTSRDAGVKAKLGNSSVSPNVGHLILKYLCPAIREILHDGLKAYVLDLIIGQRKNQPWSVVEASTQLDSMPSSSAC' A
#
# COMPACT_ATOMS: atom_id res chain seq x y z
N PHE A 1 -6.83 8.29 20.90
CA PHE A 1 -7.13 6.88 20.52
C PHE A 1 -6.91 5.91 21.69
N GLY A 2 -5.74 5.92 22.36
CA GLY A 2 -5.39 4.94 23.41
C GLY A 2 -6.08 5.08 24.77
N THR A 3 -6.57 6.27 25.13
CA THR A 3 -7.11 6.54 26.48
C THR A 3 -8.61 6.27 26.63
N SER A 4 -9.38 6.26 25.54
CA SER A 4 -10.82 5.98 25.58
C SER A 4 -11.10 4.50 25.37
N ARG A 5 -12.01 3.93 26.17
CA ARG A 5 -12.57 2.58 26.00
C ARG A 5 -13.87 2.56 25.19
N ASP A 6 -14.43 3.73 24.89
CA ASP A 6 -15.66 3.83 24.11
C ASP A 6 -15.40 3.62 22.62
N ALA A 7 -16.16 2.69 22.02
CA ALA A 7 -16.01 2.31 20.61
C ALA A 7 -16.39 3.47 19.67
N GLY A 8 -17.43 4.24 20.01
CA GLY A 8 -17.87 5.40 19.21
C GLY A 8 -16.81 6.50 19.17
N VAL A 9 -16.16 6.77 20.29
CA VAL A 9 -15.05 7.72 20.39
C VAL A 9 -13.84 7.24 19.58
N LYS A 10 -13.51 5.94 19.63
CA LYS A 10 -12.43 5.38 18.79
C LYS A 10 -12.75 5.48 17.30
N ALA A 11 -14.00 5.20 16.91
CA ALA A 11 -14.44 5.31 15.52
C ALA A 11 -14.34 6.75 15.00
N LYS A 12 -14.76 7.75 15.80
CA LYS A 12 -14.61 9.18 15.45
C LYS A 12 -13.14 9.60 15.34
N LEU A 13 -12.30 9.15 16.27
CA LEU A 13 -10.86 9.46 16.24
C LEU A 13 -10.11 8.76 15.11
N GLY A 14 -10.60 7.60 14.64
CA GLY A 14 -10.07 6.88 13.48
C GLY A 14 -10.58 7.38 12.14
N ASN A 15 -11.68 8.14 12.13
CA ASN A 15 -12.24 8.72 10.91
C ASN A 15 -11.50 10.01 10.55
N SER A 16 -10.75 10.01 9.45
CA SER A 16 -9.95 11.16 9.01
C SER A 16 -10.77 12.38 8.59
N SER A 17 -12.04 12.20 8.19
CA SER A 17 -12.94 13.32 7.89
C SER A 17 -13.40 14.03 9.17
N VAL A 18 -13.47 13.31 10.29
CA VAL A 18 -13.86 13.85 11.61
C VAL A 18 -12.62 14.31 12.40
N SER A 19 -11.50 13.60 12.28
CA SER A 19 -10.24 13.89 12.94
C SER A 19 -9.09 13.86 11.92
N PRO A 20 -8.75 14.99 11.26
CA PRO A 20 -7.71 15.02 10.23
C PRO A 20 -6.32 14.63 10.76
N ASN A 21 -6.11 14.74 12.07
CA ASN A 21 -4.87 14.35 12.74
C ASN A 21 -4.50 12.88 12.49
N VAL A 22 -5.48 11.96 12.45
CA VAL A 22 -5.19 10.54 12.18
C VAL A 22 -4.66 10.35 10.75
N GLY A 23 -5.24 11.05 9.77
CA GLY A 23 -4.77 11.03 8.39
C GLY A 23 -3.37 11.63 8.25
N HIS A 24 -3.11 12.76 8.92
CA HIS A 24 -1.79 13.38 8.93
C HIS A 24 -0.72 12.47 9.54
N LEU A 25 -1.02 11.80 10.66
CA LEU A 25 -0.08 10.87 11.30
C LEU A 25 0.25 9.68 10.37
N ILE A 26 -0.77 9.10 9.72
CA ILE A 26 -0.58 8.00 8.78
C ILE A 26 0.27 8.44 7.59
N LEU A 27 -0.12 9.53 6.92
CA LEU A 27 0.56 9.99 5.71
C LEU A 27 1.99 10.49 5.98
N LYS A 28 2.25 11.08 7.15
CA LYS A 28 3.56 11.64 7.49
C LYS A 28 4.54 10.62 8.04
N TYR A 29 4.07 9.62 8.81
CA TYR A 29 4.96 8.71 9.53
C TYR A 29 4.80 7.26 9.05
N LEU A 30 3.57 6.76 8.98
CA LEU A 30 3.34 5.35 8.67
C LEU A 30 3.56 5.03 7.19
N CYS A 31 3.01 5.84 6.28
CA CYS A 31 3.15 5.62 4.84
C CYS A 31 4.62 5.65 4.38
N PRO A 32 5.47 6.62 4.80
CA PRO A 32 6.89 6.58 4.48
C PRO A 32 7.58 5.35 5.07
N ALA A 33 7.32 5.00 6.33
CA ALA A 33 7.95 3.82 6.94
C ALA A 33 7.63 2.53 6.16
N ILE A 34 6.38 2.29 5.78
CA ILE A 34 5.98 1.13 4.98
C ILE A 34 6.59 1.21 3.57
N ARG A 35 6.61 2.40 2.96
CA ARG A 35 7.23 2.60 1.65
C ARG A 35 8.71 2.27 1.66
N GLU A 36 9.45 2.67 2.70
CA GLU A 36 10.87 2.32 2.84
C GLU A 36 11.07 0.82 3.03
N ILE A 37 10.19 0.14 3.78
CA ILE A 37 10.20 -1.33 3.88
C ILE A 37 9.97 -1.99 2.52
N LEU A 38 9.05 -1.48 1.71
CA LEU A 38 8.79 -1.99 0.36
C LEU A 38 9.93 -1.67 -0.62
N HIS A 39 10.70 -0.61 -0.37
CA HIS A 39 11.88 -0.27 -1.16
C HIS A 39 13.11 -1.07 -0.75
N ASP A 40 13.21 -1.47 0.51
CA ASP A 40 14.33 -2.26 1.02
C ASP A 40 14.38 -3.62 0.32
N GLY A 41 15.50 -3.89 -0.36
CA GLY A 41 15.67 -5.09 -1.20
C GLY A 41 14.92 -5.07 -2.55
N LEU A 42 14.23 -3.98 -2.92
CA LEU A 42 13.52 -3.87 -4.19
C LEU A 42 14.51 -3.65 -5.36
N LYS A 43 14.55 -4.60 -6.31
CA LYS A 43 15.32 -4.42 -7.56
C LYS A 43 14.91 -3.12 -8.24
N ALA A 44 15.84 -2.27 -8.65
CA ALA A 44 15.52 -0.99 -9.29
C ALA A 44 14.68 -1.14 -10.59
N TYR A 45 14.86 -2.28 -11.28
CA TYR A 45 14.14 -2.62 -12.50
C TYR A 45 13.71 -4.09 -12.49
N VAL A 46 12.58 -4.36 -13.12
CA VAL A 46 12.04 -5.71 -13.36
C VAL A 46 11.82 -5.86 -14.86
N LEU A 47 12.05 -7.07 -15.37
CA LEU A 47 11.77 -7.42 -16.75
C LEU A 47 10.32 -7.90 -16.86
N ASP A 48 9.56 -7.23 -17.70
CA ASP A 48 8.22 -7.57 -18.11
C ASP A 48 8.27 -8.15 -19.52
N LEU A 49 7.57 -9.25 -19.77
CA LEU A 49 7.61 -9.96 -21.06
C LEU A 49 6.96 -9.15 -22.20
N ILE A 50 6.03 -8.25 -21.88
CA ILE A 50 5.29 -7.44 -22.86
C ILE A 50 5.91 -6.05 -22.98
N ILE A 51 6.26 -5.44 -21.83
CA ILE A 51 6.70 -4.04 -21.76
C ILE A 51 8.24 -3.93 -21.79
N GLY A 52 8.96 -5.03 -21.54
CA GLY A 52 10.42 -5.03 -21.40
C GLY A 52 10.87 -4.56 -20.01
N GLN A 53 11.99 -3.84 -19.93
CA GLN A 53 12.53 -3.39 -18.65
C GLN A 53 11.72 -2.19 -18.11
N ARG A 54 11.07 -2.37 -16.95
CA ARG A 54 10.32 -1.31 -16.26
C ARG A 54 10.89 -1.01 -14.88
N LYS A 55 10.77 0.24 -14.42
CA LYS A 55 11.16 0.61 -13.05
C LYS A 55 10.27 -0.12 -12.06
N ASN A 56 10.90 -0.76 -11.07
CA ASN A 56 10.16 -1.39 -10.00
C ASN A 56 9.85 -0.34 -8.94
N GLN A 57 8.58 -0.03 -8.75
CA GLN A 57 8.14 0.90 -7.72
C GLN A 57 7.38 0.11 -6.64
N PRO A 58 7.26 0.62 -5.40
CA PRO A 58 6.46 -0.02 -4.36
C PRO A 58 5.03 -0.35 -4.83
N TRP A 59 4.46 0.49 -5.70
CA TRP A 59 3.16 0.23 -6.32
C TRP A 59 3.14 -1.05 -7.17
N SER A 60 4.21 -1.37 -7.89
CA SER A 60 4.29 -2.62 -8.66
C SER A 60 4.26 -3.87 -7.77
N VAL A 61 4.77 -3.77 -6.53
CA VAL A 61 4.67 -4.85 -5.53
C VAL A 61 3.23 -5.00 -5.05
N VAL A 62 2.55 -3.88 -4.79
CA VAL A 62 1.12 -3.87 -4.40
C VAL A 62 0.30 -4.52 -5.50
N GLU A 63 0.44 -4.05 -6.75
CA GLU A 63 -0.25 -4.61 -7.91
C GLU A 63 -0.05 -6.12 -8.01
N ALA A 64 1.21 -6.58 -7.98
CA ALA A 64 1.54 -7.99 -8.11
C ALA A 64 0.94 -8.85 -6.99
N SER A 65 0.86 -8.33 -5.76
CA SER A 65 0.39 -9.04 -4.57
C SER A 65 -1.13 -9.07 -4.45
N THR A 66 -1.82 -8.11 -5.06
CA THR A 66 -3.29 -8.00 -5.03
C THR A 66 -3.96 -8.49 -6.31
N GLN A 67 -3.21 -9.19 -7.18
CA GLN A 67 -3.82 -9.84 -8.34
C GLN A 67 -4.83 -10.89 -7.86
N LEU A 68 -6.05 -10.84 -8.41
CA LEU A 68 -7.07 -11.83 -8.18
C LEU A 68 -6.65 -13.15 -8.82
N ASP A 69 -6.51 -14.20 -8.00
CA ASP A 69 -6.09 -15.54 -8.42
C ASP A 69 -7.22 -16.31 -9.14
N SER A 70 -7.87 -15.66 -10.12
CA SER A 70 -8.95 -16.28 -10.91
C SER A 70 -8.96 -15.87 -12.38
N MET A 71 -7.88 -15.31 -12.92
CA MET A 71 -7.71 -15.21 -14.36
C MET A 71 -6.32 -15.73 -14.74
N PRO A 72 -6.22 -16.98 -15.23
CA PRO A 72 -5.00 -17.43 -15.86
C PRO A 72 -4.86 -16.66 -17.18
N SER A 73 -4.18 -15.52 -17.18
CA SER A 73 -3.59 -14.97 -18.40
C SER A 73 -2.27 -15.71 -18.66
N SER A 74 -2.40 -16.99 -18.97
CA SER A 74 -1.40 -17.80 -19.66
C SER A 74 -2.10 -18.47 -20.83
N SER A 75 -2.69 -17.66 -21.73
CA SER A 75 -3.06 -18.06 -23.10
C SER A 75 -3.90 -16.95 -23.75
N ALA A 76 -3.24 -15.95 -24.30
CA ALA A 76 -3.71 -15.37 -25.55
C ALA A 76 -2.49 -15.48 -26.48
N CYS A 77 -2.63 -16.38 -27.46
CA CYS A 77 -1.68 -16.63 -28.53
C CYS A 77 -1.32 -15.35 -29.31
#